data_AF-A0AA35S0B9-F1
#
_entry.id   AF-A0AA35S0B9-F1
#
_cell.length_a   1.000
_cell.length_b   1.000
_cell.length_c   1.000
_cell.angle_alpha   90.00
_cell.angle_beta   90.00
_cell.angle_gamma   90.00
#
_symmetry.space_group_name_H-M   'P 1'
#
loop_
_entity.id
_entity.type
_entity.pdbx_description
1 polymer ?
#
loop_
_entity_poly.entity_id
_entity_poly.type
_entity_poly.pdbx_seq_one_letter_code
_entity_poly.pdbx_strand_id
1 'polypeptide(L)'
;MARLGQGSALALVFLVLFCSATVVFSQCNTQSVDRTLEDGATGGDVVKATADKIRESGIFGDDHEFLRRMAKVESDNGRIMGPGGIWRVDLETFKDVDVFILLQQETPTLQSQFEEHFCFSWSVEVTSREYSAMDVPLYSALTVMVYLSLTGQIIPQNTEQQAELWTEHLNRNGDEQEFISISRSLRDADNECRIKGVDMVFVMDESGSVGASNFEKMKQLAIDITESFEIGPDRTQVAWISFASYARVVFNLTDYSTKDTLHDAIRGITYGGGGTAIGRALETLRTEGFVGGRNNFDTPEVAIVVTYGQTNAGIDTSTAADNLRRDRNVNVFAVGVGTGVDTAELAIIASAGIESTQDRTQLIDGFIDNQLNILQQLIRARTCFDAMFSDNLQSIERLNAANVSIPEGVTVHVAVECPLEGLTVNACGRTGTTILYFSRSSSPNSANYEIIFTIMAGQCRNTYIDCVPMRIFMTVEGIAETNEYNLTAMTGDISTLQGMC
;
A
#
# COMPACT_ATOMS: atom_id res chain seq x y z
N MET A 1 -82.15 14.07 -16.17
CA MET A 1 -81.54 14.28 -17.50
C MET A 1 -80.30 13.40 -17.58
N ALA A 2 -80.20 12.58 -18.62
CA ALA A 2 -79.00 11.87 -19.15
C ALA A 2 -77.94 11.35 -18.15
N ARG A 3 -77.82 10.03 -17.90
CA ARG A 3 -77.00 9.08 -18.70
C ARG A 3 -75.67 9.72 -19.15
N LEU A 4 -74.53 9.29 -18.62
CA LEU A 4 -73.86 8.07 -19.08
C LEU A 4 -73.27 7.26 -17.91
N GLY A 5 -73.64 5.99 -17.87
CA GLY A 5 -73.17 5.02 -16.90
C GLY A 5 -71.74 4.57 -17.19
N GLN A 6 -71.00 4.38 -16.09
CA GLN A 6 -69.73 3.69 -16.06
C GLN A 6 -69.93 2.25 -16.55
N GLY A 7 -69.35 1.96 -17.70
CA GLY A 7 -69.09 0.61 -18.20
C GLY A 7 -67.65 0.23 -17.89
N SER A 8 -67.51 -0.97 -17.37
CA SER A 8 -66.30 -1.73 -17.08
C SER A 8 -65.19 -1.60 -18.13
N ALA A 9 -63.99 -1.21 -17.70
CA ALA A 9 -62.72 -1.60 -18.31
C ALA A 9 -61.55 -1.27 -17.35
N LEU A 10 -61.20 -2.22 -16.49
CA LEU A 10 -59.93 -2.22 -15.77
C LEU A 10 -58.82 -2.51 -16.79
N ALA A 11 -58.15 -1.46 -17.30
CA ALA A 11 -56.80 -1.53 -17.89
C ALA A 11 -56.30 -0.11 -18.21
N LEU A 12 -55.26 0.34 -17.50
CA LEU A 12 -54.27 1.39 -17.81
C LEU A 12 -53.73 1.89 -16.45
N VAL A 13 -52.72 1.23 -15.87
CA VAL A 13 -51.28 1.53 -16.11
C VAL A 13 -51.04 3.04 -16.21
N PHE A 14 -50.81 3.67 -15.07
CA PHE A 14 -49.92 4.82 -14.96
C PHE A 14 -49.06 4.66 -13.72
N LEU A 15 -47.83 4.22 -13.98
CA LEU A 15 -46.73 3.96 -13.08
C LEU A 15 -45.85 5.21 -13.15
N VAL A 16 -46.02 6.14 -12.20
CA VAL A 16 -45.12 7.28 -12.03
C VAL A 16 -45.02 7.58 -10.54
N LEU A 17 -43.77 7.68 -10.06
CA LEU A 17 -43.30 8.04 -8.72
C LEU A 17 -43.23 6.90 -7.69
N PHE A 18 -42.12 6.16 -7.72
CA PHE A 18 -41.06 6.21 -6.69
C PHE A 18 -39.91 5.33 -7.19
N CYS A 19 -38.96 5.93 -7.89
CA CYS A 19 -37.64 5.33 -8.11
C CYS A 19 -36.63 6.23 -7.42
N SER A 20 -36.59 6.16 -6.09
CA SER A 20 -35.33 6.34 -5.38
C SER A 20 -34.55 5.05 -5.66
N ALA A 21 -33.70 5.08 -6.68
CA ALA A 21 -32.78 4.01 -7.00
C ALA A 21 -31.78 3.88 -5.84
N THR A 22 -32.16 3.16 -4.79
CA THR A 22 -31.22 2.41 -3.96
C THR A 22 -30.68 1.30 -4.86
N VAL A 23 -29.57 1.61 -5.52
CA VAL A 23 -28.70 0.61 -6.13
C VAL A 23 -27.39 0.68 -5.37
N VAL A 24 -27.38 0.08 -4.19
CA VAL A 24 -26.16 -0.49 -3.62
C VAL A 24 -26.17 -1.92 -4.12
N PHE A 25 -25.55 -2.15 -5.29
CA PHE A 25 -25.30 -3.51 -5.73
C PHE A 25 -24.27 -4.11 -4.76
N SER A 26 -24.66 -5.17 -4.07
CA SER A 26 -23.79 -6.06 -3.33
C SER A 26 -22.65 -6.55 -4.23
N GLN A 27 -21.41 -6.34 -3.82
CA GLN A 27 -20.19 -6.70 -4.56
C GLN A 27 -19.85 -8.20 -4.53
N CYS A 28 -20.80 -9.09 -4.30
CA CYS A 28 -20.51 -10.54 -4.23
C CYS A 28 -20.71 -11.16 -5.62
N ASN A 29 -19.73 -10.96 -6.50
CA ASN A 29 -19.76 -11.46 -7.88
C ASN A 29 -19.39 -12.95 -7.91
N THR A 30 -20.21 -13.78 -8.57
CA THR A 30 -20.10 -15.26 -8.59
C THR A 30 -18.95 -15.82 -9.43
N GLN A 31 -18.08 -14.98 -9.98
CA GLN A 31 -16.87 -15.36 -10.73
C GLN A 31 -15.55 -15.06 -9.97
N SER A 32 -15.62 -14.51 -8.76
CA SER A 32 -14.41 -14.22 -7.96
C SER A 32 -13.85 -15.49 -7.30
N VAL A 33 -12.52 -15.62 -7.30
CA VAL A 33 -11.81 -16.62 -6.50
C VAL A 33 -11.36 -15.96 -5.22
N ASP A 34 -11.78 -16.57 -4.10
CA ASP A 34 -11.47 -16.10 -2.76
C ASP A 34 -11.08 -17.28 -1.87
N ARG A 35 -9.78 -17.58 -1.84
CA ARG A 35 -9.22 -18.65 -0.99
C ARG A 35 -9.18 -18.26 0.48
N THR A 36 -9.48 -17.02 0.85
CA THR A 36 -9.58 -16.62 2.26
C THR A 36 -10.81 -17.21 2.95
N LEU A 37 -11.83 -17.62 2.17
CA LEU A 37 -13.04 -18.31 2.62
C LEU A 37 -13.00 -19.83 2.36
N GLU A 38 -11.91 -20.35 1.79
CA GLU A 38 -11.75 -21.77 1.51
C GLU A 38 -11.22 -22.51 2.75
N ASP A 39 -11.95 -23.54 3.17
CA ASP A 39 -11.61 -24.37 4.32
C ASP A 39 -10.23 -25.04 4.15
N GLY A 40 -9.32 -24.82 5.10
CA GLY A 40 -7.97 -25.36 5.09
C GLY A 40 -7.03 -24.72 4.06
N ALA A 41 -7.38 -23.57 3.48
CA ALA A 41 -6.45 -22.83 2.62
C ALA A 41 -5.23 -22.33 3.40
N THR A 42 -4.06 -22.40 2.76
CA THR A 42 -2.76 -22.06 3.37
C THR A 42 -1.87 -21.34 2.36
N GLY A 43 -0.78 -20.72 2.85
CA GLY A 43 0.22 -20.03 2.04
C GLY A 43 0.28 -18.52 2.31
N GLY A 44 1.40 -17.91 1.91
CA GLY A 44 1.64 -16.48 2.11
C GLY A 44 0.62 -15.58 1.43
N ASP A 45 0.18 -15.94 0.21
CA ASP A 45 -0.85 -15.18 -0.52
C ASP A 45 -2.22 -15.20 0.17
N VAL A 46 -2.59 -16.33 0.79
CA VAL A 46 -3.83 -16.45 1.58
C VAL A 46 -3.74 -15.53 2.80
N VAL A 47 -2.62 -15.56 3.52
CA VAL A 47 -2.36 -14.70 4.68
C VAL A 47 -2.43 -13.22 4.29
N LYS A 48 -1.75 -12.84 3.20
CA LYS A 48 -1.74 -11.47 2.68
C LYS A 48 -3.15 -11.03 2.28
N ALA A 49 -3.84 -11.82 1.46
CA ALA A 49 -5.21 -11.52 1.03
C ALA A 49 -6.19 -11.39 2.22
N THR A 50 -6.06 -12.24 3.24
CA THR A 50 -6.88 -12.14 4.45
C THR A 50 -6.60 -10.84 5.23
N ALA A 51 -5.33 -10.51 5.46
CA ALA A 51 -4.95 -9.27 6.17
C ALA A 51 -5.39 -8.02 5.39
N ASP A 52 -5.20 -8.01 4.07
CA ASP A 52 -5.58 -6.92 3.18
C ASP A 52 -7.09 -6.66 3.23
N LYS A 53 -7.92 -7.73 3.17
CA LYS A 53 -9.38 -7.60 3.31
C LYS A 53 -9.80 -6.97 4.62
N ILE A 54 -9.20 -7.41 5.73
CA ILE A 54 -9.50 -6.88 7.05
C ILE A 54 -9.14 -5.40 7.12
N ARG A 55 -7.95 -5.03 6.63
CA ARG A 55 -7.46 -3.64 6.59
C ARG A 55 -8.33 -2.75 5.70
N GLU A 56 -8.69 -3.21 4.51
CA GLU A 56 -9.54 -2.50 3.55
C GLU A 56 -10.96 -2.28 4.07
N SER A 57 -11.47 -3.16 4.94
CA SER A 57 -12.80 -3.02 5.53
C SER A 57 -12.94 -1.76 6.40
N GLY A 58 -11.84 -1.25 6.96
CA GLY A 58 -11.86 -0.11 7.90
C GLY A 58 -12.64 -0.36 9.20
N ILE A 59 -13.06 -1.61 9.45
CA ILE A 59 -13.82 -1.98 10.66
C ILE A 59 -12.92 -1.96 11.89
N PHE A 60 -11.66 -2.36 11.71
CA PHE A 60 -10.64 -2.40 12.76
C PHE A 60 -9.60 -1.31 12.51
N GLY A 61 -8.83 -0.98 13.56
CA GLY A 61 -7.62 -0.17 13.38
C GLY A 61 -6.56 -0.91 12.55
N ASP A 62 -5.54 -0.18 12.13
CA ASP A 62 -4.37 -0.76 11.45
C ASP A 62 -3.75 -1.87 12.32
N ASP A 63 -3.55 -3.05 11.71
CA ASP A 63 -2.92 -4.18 12.39
C ASP A 63 -1.40 -4.07 12.40
N HIS A 64 -0.81 -3.11 11.67
CA HIS A 64 0.63 -2.88 11.62
C HIS A 64 1.43 -4.16 11.29
N GLU A 65 0.93 -4.96 10.33
CA GLU A 65 1.44 -6.27 9.90
C GLU A 65 1.38 -7.38 10.96
N PHE A 66 0.66 -7.16 12.06
CA PHE A 66 0.54 -8.12 13.14
C PHE A 66 -0.04 -9.45 12.68
N LEU A 67 -1.11 -9.44 11.88
CA LEU A 67 -1.74 -10.68 11.40
C LEU A 67 -0.78 -11.50 10.54
N ARG A 68 0.05 -10.85 9.72
CA ARG A 68 1.04 -11.54 8.88
C ARG A 68 2.16 -12.15 9.72
N ARG A 69 2.63 -11.42 10.74
CA ARG A 69 3.64 -11.90 11.71
C ARG A 69 3.12 -13.10 12.49
N MET A 70 1.92 -12.97 13.06
CA MET A 70 1.28 -14.03 13.83
C MET A 70 1.07 -15.29 12.97
N ALA A 71 0.53 -15.18 11.76
CA ALA A 71 0.33 -16.31 10.85
C ALA A 71 1.64 -17.08 10.55
N LYS A 72 2.75 -16.36 10.41
CA LYS A 72 4.06 -16.98 10.18
C LYS A 72 4.58 -17.70 11.42
N VAL A 73 4.48 -17.06 12.59
CA VAL A 73 4.97 -17.60 13.87
C VAL A 73 4.15 -18.82 14.29
N GLU A 74 2.83 -18.73 14.17
CA GLU A 74 1.90 -19.72 14.71
C GLU A 74 1.76 -20.99 13.84
N SER A 75 1.95 -20.85 12.53
CA SER A 75 1.67 -21.97 11.61
C SER A 75 2.55 -22.02 10.36
N ASP A 76 3.56 -21.16 10.22
CA ASP A 76 4.28 -20.97 8.96
C ASP A 76 3.31 -20.76 7.78
N ASN A 77 2.37 -19.81 7.93
CA ASN A 77 1.31 -19.52 6.97
C ASN A 77 0.41 -20.74 6.68
N GLY A 78 0.10 -21.53 7.71
CA GLY A 78 -0.74 -22.72 7.64
C GLY A 78 -0.04 -24.02 7.24
N ARG A 79 1.27 -24.00 6.94
CA ARG A 79 2.03 -25.22 6.61
C ARG A 79 2.15 -26.19 7.78
N ILE A 80 2.21 -25.66 9.00
CA ILE A 80 2.15 -26.43 10.23
C ILE A 80 0.68 -26.49 10.64
N MET A 81 0.06 -27.66 10.47
CA MET A 81 -1.38 -27.85 10.74
C MET A 81 -1.71 -27.91 12.24
N GLY A 82 -2.94 -27.55 12.56
CA GLY A 82 -3.64 -27.94 13.79
C GLY A 82 -4.74 -26.93 14.16
N PRO A 83 -5.25 -26.99 15.40
CA PRO A 83 -6.50 -26.31 15.76
C PRO A 83 -6.37 -24.79 15.68
N GLY A 84 -7.47 -24.13 15.32
CA GLY A 84 -7.55 -22.66 15.23
C GLY A 84 -7.09 -22.09 13.88
N GLY A 85 -6.80 -22.95 12.89
CA GLY A 85 -6.31 -22.56 11.57
C GLY A 85 -4.95 -21.87 11.57
N ILE A 86 -4.75 -20.95 10.62
CA ILE A 86 -3.48 -20.24 10.41
C ILE A 86 -3.05 -19.43 11.65
N TRP A 87 -3.99 -18.76 12.32
CA TRP A 87 -3.72 -17.90 13.48
C TRP A 87 -3.88 -18.61 14.84
N ARG A 88 -4.11 -19.93 14.86
CA ARG A 88 -4.13 -20.73 16.09
C ARG A 88 -5.03 -20.21 17.20
N VAL A 89 -6.16 -19.59 16.82
CA VAL A 89 -7.17 -19.10 17.76
C VAL A 89 -7.60 -20.25 18.66
N ASP A 90 -7.43 -20.13 19.97
CA ASP A 90 -7.80 -21.19 20.90
C ASP A 90 -9.33 -21.29 21.09
N LEU A 91 -9.78 -22.38 21.71
CA LEU A 91 -11.20 -22.65 21.90
C LEU A 91 -11.89 -21.65 22.85
N GLU A 92 -11.16 -21.05 23.79
CA GLU A 92 -11.70 -20.08 24.74
C GLU A 92 -11.89 -18.73 24.06
N THR A 93 -10.89 -18.24 23.34
CA THR A 93 -10.96 -17.04 22.49
C THR A 93 -12.10 -17.14 21.49
N PHE A 94 -12.24 -18.27 20.80
CA PHE A 94 -13.35 -18.51 19.87
C PHE A 94 -14.71 -18.37 20.56
N LYS A 95 -14.89 -18.98 21.74
CA LYS A 95 -16.15 -18.92 22.50
C LYS A 95 -16.48 -17.52 22.99
N ASP A 96 -15.48 -16.77 23.45
CA ASP A 96 -15.68 -15.39 23.91
C ASP A 96 -16.19 -14.50 22.77
N VAL A 97 -15.60 -14.64 21.58
CA VAL A 97 -16.03 -13.91 20.37
C VAL A 97 -17.42 -14.37 19.91
N ASP A 98 -17.67 -15.67 19.88
CA ASP A 98 -18.96 -16.25 19.47
C ASP A 98 -20.10 -15.70 20.34
N VAL A 99 -19.92 -15.70 21.67
CA VAL A 99 -20.90 -15.14 22.62
C VAL A 99 -21.06 -13.64 22.40
N PHE A 100 -19.98 -12.89 22.20
CA PHE A 100 -20.08 -11.46 21.96
C PHE A 100 -20.91 -11.15 20.71
N ILE A 101 -20.62 -11.80 19.58
CA ILE A 101 -21.33 -11.56 18.32
C ILE A 101 -22.81 -11.93 18.46
N LEU A 102 -23.14 -13.02 19.16
CA LEU A 102 -24.53 -13.41 19.43
C LEU A 102 -25.29 -12.37 20.28
N LEU A 103 -24.62 -11.72 21.24
CA LEU A 103 -25.25 -10.70 22.09
C LEU A 103 -25.47 -9.35 21.38
N GLN A 104 -24.79 -9.12 20.26
CA GLN A 104 -24.90 -7.87 19.50
C GLN A 104 -26.10 -7.84 18.54
N GLN A 105 -27.02 -8.81 18.52
CA GLN A 105 -28.10 -8.91 17.51
C GLN A 105 -29.07 -7.70 17.38
N GLU A 106 -29.03 -6.69 18.25
CA GLU A 106 -30.04 -5.60 18.29
C GLU A 106 -29.51 -4.17 18.02
N THR A 107 -28.25 -3.97 17.59
CA THR A 107 -27.73 -2.64 17.20
C THR A 107 -27.52 -2.52 15.67
N PRO A 108 -27.33 -1.33 15.08
CA PRO A 108 -26.80 -1.21 13.73
C PRO A 108 -25.33 -1.68 13.78
N THR A 109 -25.11 -2.94 13.45
CA THR A 109 -24.12 -3.80 14.13
C THR A 109 -22.92 -4.14 13.29
N LEU A 110 -21.85 -4.51 13.98
CA LEU A 110 -20.67 -5.18 13.43
C LEU A 110 -21.04 -6.27 12.39
N GLN A 111 -22.18 -6.93 12.56
CA GLN A 111 -22.74 -7.89 11.61
C GLN A 111 -23.06 -7.28 10.23
N SER A 112 -23.72 -6.11 10.17
CA SER A 112 -24.00 -5.46 8.88
C SER A 112 -22.72 -4.98 8.20
N GLN A 113 -21.72 -4.55 8.98
CA GLN A 113 -20.40 -4.19 8.45
C GLN A 113 -19.68 -5.41 7.87
N PHE A 114 -19.77 -6.57 8.52
CA PHE A 114 -19.21 -7.82 7.98
C PHE A 114 -19.92 -8.28 6.71
N GLU A 115 -21.26 -8.23 6.68
CA GLU A 115 -22.03 -8.56 5.48
C GLU A 115 -21.72 -7.60 4.33
N GLU A 116 -21.49 -6.32 4.62
CA GLU A 116 -21.12 -5.29 3.64
C GLU A 116 -19.70 -5.48 3.08
N HIS A 117 -18.71 -5.78 3.93
CA HIS A 117 -17.30 -5.80 3.53
C HIS A 117 -16.72 -7.17 3.21
N PHE A 118 -17.27 -8.25 3.77
CA PHE A 118 -16.73 -9.60 3.60
C PHE A 118 -17.67 -10.56 2.86
N CYS A 119 -18.87 -10.11 2.45
CA CYS A 119 -19.83 -10.93 1.71
C CYS A 119 -20.27 -12.21 2.45
N PHE A 120 -20.19 -12.24 3.78
CA PHE A 120 -20.65 -13.36 4.59
C PHE A 120 -21.39 -12.88 5.85
N SER A 121 -22.33 -13.69 6.34
CA SER A 121 -23.03 -13.41 7.59
C SER A 121 -22.43 -14.19 8.74
N TRP A 122 -21.77 -13.51 9.68
CA TRP A 122 -21.12 -14.17 10.83
C TRP A 122 -22.08 -15.04 11.64
N SER A 123 -23.30 -14.53 11.87
CA SER A 123 -24.36 -15.21 12.65
C SER A 123 -24.90 -16.49 11.99
N VAL A 124 -24.66 -16.65 10.69
CA VAL A 124 -25.14 -17.81 9.92
C VAL A 124 -23.98 -18.72 9.53
N GLU A 125 -22.82 -18.17 9.21
CA GLU A 125 -21.71 -18.94 8.62
C GLU A 125 -20.65 -19.34 9.64
N VAL A 126 -20.43 -18.52 10.68
CA VAL A 126 -19.41 -18.76 11.71
C VAL A 126 -20.04 -19.36 12.97
N THR A 127 -21.03 -18.70 13.57
CA THR A 127 -21.71 -19.19 14.80
C THR A 127 -22.49 -20.48 14.60
N SER A 128 -22.88 -20.83 13.36
CA SER A 128 -23.54 -22.13 13.08
C SER A 128 -22.55 -23.29 12.95
N ARG A 129 -21.26 -22.98 12.83
CA ARG A 129 -20.18 -23.96 12.75
C ARG A 129 -19.55 -24.15 14.13
N GLU A 130 -19.07 -25.36 14.37
CA GLU A 130 -18.25 -25.65 15.54
C GLU A 130 -16.85 -25.02 15.38
N TYR A 131 -16.00 -25.15 16.39
CA TYR A 131 -14.63 -24.60 16.41
C TYR A 131 -13.79 -24.88 15.15
N SER A 132 -14.12 -25.91 14.36
CA SER A 132 -13.54 -26.17 13.04
C SER A 132 -13.74 -25.04 12.02
N ALA A 133 -14.65 -24.09 12.24
CA ALA A 133 -14.76 -22.88 11.43
C ALA A 133 -13.45 -22.08 11.36
N MET A 134 -12.59 -22.21 12.38
CA MET A 134 -11.29 -21.55 12.42
C MET A 134 -10.31 -22.11 11.38
N ASP A 135 -10.60 -23.22 10.72
CA ASP A 135 -9.79 -23.70 9.58
C ASP A 135 -10.01 -22.85 8.31
N VAL A 136 -11.03 -21.98 8.30
CA VAL A 136 -11.22 -20.95 7.27
C VAL A 136 -10.37 -19.71 7.63
N PRO A 137 -9.42 -19.30 6.76
CA PRO A 137 -8.47 -18.23 7.08
C PRO A 137 -9.12 -16.91 7.53
N LEU A 138 -10.12 -16.42 6.78
CA LEU A 138 -10.77 -15.15 7.09
C LEU A 138 -11.47 -15.18 8.44
N TYR A 139 -12.11 -16.30 8.80
CA TYR A 139 -12.78 -16.44 10.09
C TYR A 139 -11.79 -16.45 11.24
N SER A 140 -10.71 -17.22 11.13
CA SER A 140 -9.63 -17.27 12.13
C SER A 140 -9.02 -15.88 12.38
N ALA A 141 -8.65 -15.15 11.32
CA ALA A 141 -8.07 -13.82 11.46
C ALA A 141 -9.06 -12.80 12.04
N LEU A 142 -10.32 -12.81 11.58
CA LEU A 142 -11.34 -11.91 12.13
C LEU A 142 -11.64 -12.23 13.61
N THR A 143 -11.60 -13.49 14.02
CA THR A 143 -11.75 -13.84 15.44
C THR A 143 -10.65 -13.23 16.29
N VAL A 144 -9.39 -13.20 15.83
CA VAL A 144 -8.30 -12.46 16.50
C VAL A 144 -8.64 -10.97 16.63
N MET A 145 -9.01 -10.33 15.51
CA MET A 145 -9.27 -8.89 15.48
C MET A 145 -10.47 -8.47 16.33
N VAL A 146 -11.55 -9.27 16.29
CA VAL A 146 -12.71 -9.06 17.16
C VAL A 146 -12.28 -9.23 18.60
N TYR A 147 -11.61 -10.32 18.97
CA TYR A 147 -11.19 -10.56 20.36
C TYR A 147 -10.34 -9.42 20.94
N LEU A 148 -9.35 -8.93 20.19
CA LEU A 148 -8.52 -7.81 20.61
C LEU A 148 -9.37 -6.53 20.80
N SER A 149 -10.29 -6.26 19.89
CA SER A 149 -11.24 -5.14 20.02
C SER A 149 -12.13 -5.26 21.26
N LEU A 150 -12.64 -6.47 21.55
CA LEU A 150 -13.47 -6.74 22.73
C LEU A 150 -12.73 -6.53 24.05
N THR A 151 -11.47 -6.90 24.07
CA THR A 151 -10.61 -6.77 25.25
C THR A 151 -9.96 -5.38 25.34
N GLY A 152 -10.34 -4.45 24.45
CA GLY A 152 -9.86 -3.07 24.43
C GLY A 152 -8.39 -2.94 24.07
N GLN A 153 -7.82 -3.94 23.41
CA GLN A 153 -6.42 -3.95 22.99
C GLN A 153 -6.24 -3.19 21.69
N ILE A 154 -5.22 -2.33 21.66
CA ILE A 154 -4.77 -1.64 20.45
C ILE A 154 -3.50 -2.35 20.00
N ILE A 155 -3.47 -2.77 18.74
CA ILE A 155 -2.29 -3.43 18.18
C ILE A 155 -1.16 -2.39 18.09
N PRO A 156 -0.01 -2.61 18.75
CA PRO A 156 1.10 -1.67 18.68
C PRO A 156 1.76 -1.68 17.31
N GLN A 157 2.37 -0.57 16.91
CA GLN A 157 3.16 -0.52 15.67
C GLN A 157 4.53 -1.22 15.81
N ASN A 158 5.07 -1.23 17.02
CA ASN A 158 6.37 -1.80 17.32
C ASN A 158 6.29 -3.34 17.45
N THR A 159 7.24 -4.05 16.83
CA THR A 159 7.25 -5.52 16.79
C THR A 159 7.47 -6.16 18.15
N GLU A 160 8.29 -5.57 19.01
CA GLU A 160 8.51 -6.05 20.38
C GLU A 160 7.22 -5.94 21.21
N GLN A 161 6.51 -4.82 21.14
CA GLN A 161 5.21 -4.65 21.81
C GLN A 161 4.10 -5.53 21.22
N GLN A 162 4.16 -5.82 19.93
CA GLN A 162 3.28 -6.82 19.33
C GLN A 162 3.56 -8.23 19.85
N ALA A 163 4.81 -8.56 20.13
CA ALA A 163 5.18 -9.85 20.72
C ALA A 163 4.61 -9.96 22.14
N GLU A 164 4.74 -8.91 22.95
CA GLU A 164 4.12 -8.81 24.28
C GLU A 164 2.60 -9.02 24.19
N LEU A 165 1.91 -8.23 23.34
CA LEU A 165 0.46 -8.36 23.11
C LEU A 165 0.06 -9.80 22.74
N TRP A 166 0.80 -10.41 21.81
CA TRP A 166 0.56 -11.77 21.35
C TRP A 166 0.70 -12.77 22.50
N THR A 167 1.78 -12.71 23.29
CA THR A 167 1.97 -13.64 24.41
C THR A 167 0.97 -13.42 25.55
N GLU A 168 0.58 -12.18 25.85
CA GLU A 168 -0.30 -11.89 26.96
C GLU A 168 -1.76 -12.29 26.68
N HIS A 169 -2.21 -12.08 25.45
CA HIS A 169 -3.64 -12.16 25.09
C HIS A 169 -4.00 -13.32 24.17
N LEU A 170 -3.08 -13.83 23.35
CA LEU A 170 -3.40 -14.83 22.31
C LEU A 170 -2.66 -16.15 22.52
N ASN A 171 -1.40 -16.12 22.98
CA ASN A 171 -0.59 -17.32 23.19
C ASN A 171 0.31 -17.22 24.42
N ARG A 172 -0.25 -17.50 25.60
CA ARG A 172 0.46 -17.42 26.90
C ARG A 172 1.66 -18.36 27.06
N ASN A 173 1.81 -19.34 26.16
CA ASN A 173 2.96 -20.23 26.15
C ASN A 173 3.95 -19.90 25.03
N GLY A 174 3.68 -18.85 24.25
CA GLY A 174 4.53 -18.38 23.17
C GLY A 174 5.84 -17.76 23.67
N ASP A 175 6.83 -17.69 22.79
CA ASP A 175 8.12 -17.04 23.04
C ASP A 175 8.20 -15.72 22.26
N GLU A 176 8.22 -14.60 22.98
CA GLU A 176 8.34 -13.26 22.38
C GLU A 176 9.58 -13.14 21.49
N GLN A 177 10.70 -13.76 21.87
CA GLN A 177 11.94 -13.69 21.08
C GLN A 177 11.82 -14.47 19.78
N GLU A 178 11.09 -15.59 19.80
CA GLU A 178 10.76 -16.34 18.58
C GLU A 178 9.89 -15.47 17.66
N PHE A 179 8.83 -14.86 18.19
CA PHE A 179 7.95 -13.96 17.43
C PHE A 179 8.75 -12.82 16.76
N ILE A 180 9.60 -12.15 17.52
CA ILE A 180 10.44 -11.05 17.02
C ILE A 180 11.42 -11.56 15.95
N SER A 181 12.07 -12.72 16.18
CA SER A 181 13.05 -13.27 15.24
C SER A 181 12.43 -13.64 13.90
N ILE A 182 11.26 -14.29 13.91
CA ILE A 182 10.51 -14.68 12.72
C ILE A 182 9.95 -13.42 12.02
N SER A 183 9.48 -12.44 12.77
CA SER A 183 9.01 -11.16 12.22
C SER A 183 10.11 -10.41 11.47
N ARG A 184 11.37 -10.50 11.91
CA ARG A 184 12.52 -9.97 11.15
C ARG A 184 12.73 -10.75 9.85
N SER A 185 12.57 -12.07 9.86
CA SER A 185 12.66 -12.89 8.64
C SER A 185 11.53 -12.63 7.64
N LEU A 186 10.35 -12.18 8.10
CA LEU A 186 9.27 -11.73 7.23
C LEU A 186 9.59 -10.40 6.56
N ARG A 187 10.26 -9.48 7.28
CA ARG A 187 10.85 -8.32 6.61
C ARG A 187 11.71 -8.83 5.47
N ASP A 188 12.59 -9.81 5.69
CA ASP A 188 13.49 -10.34 4.67
C ASP A 188 12.81 -11.18 3.56
N ALA A 189 11.65 -11.79 3.80
CA ALA A 189 10.91 -12.62 2.84
C ALA A 189 9.90 -11.84 1.98
N ASP A 190 9.41 -10.69 2.46
CA ASP A 190 8.76 -9.66 1.63
C ASP A 190 9.81 -8.68 1.03
N ASN A 191 11.06 -8.69 1.53
CA ASN A 191 12.21 -7.95 1.00
C ASN A 191 12.82 -8.62 -0.24
N GLU A 192 12.02 -9.00 -1.23
CA GLU A 192 12.51 -8.85 -2.60
C GLU A 192 12.31 -7.40 -3.07
N CYS A 193 12.82 -6.46 -2.26
CA CYS A 193 13.28 -5.17 -2.74
C CYS A 193 14.52 -5.43 -3.62
N ARG A 194 14.28 -5.95 -4.83
CA ARG A 194 15.31 -6.37 -5.79
C ARG A 194 16.01 -5.20 -6.49
N ILE A 195 15.75 -3.96 -6.09
CA ILE A 195 16.43 -2.80 -6.62
C ILE A 195 17.91 -2.87 -6.25
N LYS A 196 18.76 -2.83 -7.29
CA LYS A 196 20.21 -2.99 -7.10
C LYS A 196 20.80 -1.80 -6.33
N GLY A 197 20.15 -0.63 -6.37
CA GLY A 197 20.48 0.58 -5.64
C GLY A 197 19.42 1.67 -5.77
N VAL A 198 19.52 2.74 -4.98
CA VAL A 198 18.61 3.92 -4.96
C VAL A 198 19.43 5.20 -5.16
N ASP A 199 18.92 6.17 -5.91
CA ASP A 199 19.46 7.53 -5.93
C ASP A 199 18.63 8.41 -4.99
N MET A 200 19.17 8.68 -3.80
CA MET A 200 18.45 9.34 -2.70
C MET A 200 18.95 10.77 -2.49
N VAL A 201 18.03 11.74 -2.42
CA VAL A 201 18.34 13.14 -2.16
C VAL A 201 17.65 13.59 -0.90
N PHE A 202 18.42 14.00 0.11
CA PHE A 202 17.88 14.69 1.27
C PHE A 202 17.73 16.17 0.97
N VAL A 203 16.53 16.72 1.19
CA VAL A 203 16.23 18.15 1.01
C VAL A 203 15.85 18.73 2.35
N MET A 204 16.78 19.46 2.96
CA MET A 204 16.79 19.73 4.39
C MET A 204 16.61 21.22 4.69
N ASP A 205 15.56 21.53 5.44
CA ASP A 205 15.30 22.87 5.94
C ASP A 205 16.36 23.27 6.97
N GLU A 206 17.10 24.34 6.68
CA GLU A 206 18.05 24.97 7.60
C GLU A 206 17.57 26.39 7.99
N SER A 207 16.29 26.70 7.83
CA SER A 207 15.70 27.99 8.15
C SER A 207 15.79 28.34 9.64
N GLY A 208 15.54 29.61 9.96
CA GLY A 208 15.53 30.15 11.32
C GLY A 208 14.54 29.44 12.25
N SER A 209 13.40 28.97 11.71
CA SER A 209 12.39 28.22 12.48
C SER A 209 12.87 26.85 12.95
N VAL A 210 13.83 26.24 12.24
CA VAL A 210 14.43 24.96 12.63
C VAL A 210 15.34 25.18 13.84
N GLY A 211 16.30 26.11 13.72
CA GLY A 211 17.34 26.35 14.71
C GLY A 211 18.43 25.27 14.70
N ALA A 212 19.65 25.64 15.12
CA ALA A 212 20.82 24.76 15.04
C ALA A 212 20.65 23.41 15.75
N SER A 213 19.99 23.38 16.92
CA SER A 213 19.80 22.13 17.67
C SER A 213 18.90 21.13 16.96
N ASN A 214 17.84 21.58 16.27
CA ASN A 214 16.96 20.67 15.54
C ASN A 214 17.61 20.25 14.22
N PHE A 215 18.41 21.12 13.60
CA PHE A 215 19.17 20.76 12.41
C PHE A 215 20.17 19.61 12.67
N GLU A 216 20.83 19.58 13.84
CA GLU A 216 21.64 18.42 14.24
C GLU A 216 20.82 17.13 14.32
N LYS A 217 19.56 17.20 14.76
CA LYS A 217 18.67 16.03 14.82
C LYS A 217 18.19 15.61 13.43
N MET A 218 17.96 16.56 12.51
CA MET A 218 17.69 16.26 11.10
C MET A 218 18.85 15.54 10.43
N LYS A 219 20.10 15.94 10.73
CA LYS A 219 21.30 15.22 10.28
C LYS A 219 21.35 13.80 10.82
N GLN A 220 21.04 13.62 12.10
CA GLN A 220 20.99 12.28 12.69
C GLN A 220 19.89 11.42 12.05
N LEU A 221 18.71 11.98 11.80
CA LEU A 221 17.63 11.29 11.09
C LEU A 221 18.08 10.79 9.71
N ALA A 222 18.78 11.63 8.94
CA ALA A 222 19.31 11.23 7.64
C ALA A 222 20.31 10.08 7.75
N ILE A 223 21.22 10.14 8.74
CA ILE A 223 22.17 9.05 9.04
C ILE A 223 21.40 7.76 9.33
N ASP A 224 20.40 7.80 10.21
CA ASP A 224 19.68 6.61 10.61
C ASP A 224 18.83 6.03 9.46
N ILE A 225 18.27 6.87 8.57
CA ILE A 225 17.64 6.41 7.32
C ILE A 225 18.64 5.66 6.46
N THR A 226 19.83 6.24 6.23
CA THR A 226 20.86 5.61 5.39
C THR A 226 21.42 4.32 5.99
N GLU A 227 21.26 4.07 7.29
CA GLU A 227 21.66 2.78 7.90
C GLU A 227 20.86 1.60 7.35
N SER A 228 19.62 1.83 6.96
CA SER A 228 18.73 0.81 6.40
C SER A 228 19.03 0.47 4.92
N PHE A 229 20.00 1.15 4.30
CA PHE A 229 20.40 0.96 2.90
C PHE A 229 21.87 0.54 2.77
N GLU A 230 22.19 -0.21 1.71
CA GLU A 230 23.58 -0.49 1.32
C GLU A 230 24.13 0.71 0.53
N ILE A 231 25.11 1.44 1.06
CA ILE A 231 25.69 2.60 0.38
C ILE A 231 26.83 2.16 -0.52
N GLY A 232 26.81 2.58 -1.78
CA GLY A 232 27.85 2.23 -2.76
C GLY A 232 27.55 2.71 -4.18
N PRO A 233 28.55 2.71 -5.09
CA PRO A 233 28.40 3.21 -6.46
C PRO A 233 27.33 2.46 -7.28
N ASP A 234 27.24 1.15 -7.08
CA ASP A 234 26.23 0.29 -7.72
C ASP A 234 25.03 -0.01 -6.80
N ARG A 235 24.97 0.67 -5.64
CA ARG A 235 23.98 0.49 -4.57
C ARG A 235 23.27 1.82 -4.30
N THR A 236 23.00 2.17 -3.05
CA THR A 236 22.39 3.47 -2.74
C THR A 236 23.45 4.59 -2.81
N GLN A 237 23.16 5.61 -3.60
CA GLN A 237 23.91 6.85 -3.72
C GLN A 237 23.11 7.98 -3.10
N VAL A 238 23.77 8.91 -2.42
CA VAL A 238 23.09 9.93 -1.60
C VAL A 238 23.61 11.32 -1.94
N ALA A 239 22.69 12.25 -2.14
CA ALA A 239 22.96 13.68 -2.28
C ALA A 239 22.26 14.46 -1.16
N TRP A 240 22.70 15.70 -0.98
CA TRP A 240 22.15 16.60 0.04
C TRP A 240 21.91 17.99 -0.53
N ILE A 241 20.70 18.50 -0.31
CA ILE A 241 20.31 19.88 -0.57
C ILE A 241 19.95 20.53 0.75
N SER A 242 20.56 21.67 1.05
CA SER A 242 20.13 22.53 2.17
C SER A 242 19.33 23.70 1.62
N PHE A 243 18.23 24.06 2.30
CA PHE A 243 17.45 25.24 1.93
C PHE A 243 17.03 26.10 3.13
N ALA A 244 17.05 27.42 2.91
CA ALA A 244 16.45 28.43 3.75
C ALA A 244 15.85 29.52 2.85
N SER A 245 16.40 30.74 2.83
CA SER A 245 16.04 31.76 1.84
C SER A 245 16.45 31.39 0.40
N TYR A 246 17.44 30.51 0.27
CA TYR A 246 17.95 29.96 -0.98
C TYR A 246 18.16 28.45 -0.78
N ALA A 247 18.16 27.68 -1.88
CA ALA A 247 18.49 26.27 -1.87
C ALA A 247 19.85 26.05 -2.54
N ARG A 248 20.63 25.08 -2.03
CA ARG A 248 21.93 24.70 -2.61
C ARG A 248 22.16 23.20 -2.46
N VAL A 249 22.78 22.60 -3.47
CA VAL A 249 23.37 21.26 -3.35
C VAL A 249 24.65 21.38 -2.50
N VAL A 250 24.73 20.62 -1.42
CA VAL A 250 25.91 20.55 -0.53
C VAL A 250 26.87 19.48 -1.02
N PHE A 251 26.35 18.34 -1.47
CA PHE A 251 27.09 17.30 -2.19
C PHE A 251 26.15 16.51 -3.10
N ASN A 252 26.69 15.93 -4.17
CA ASN A 252 26.00 15.16 -5.19
C ASN A 252 26.01 13.66 -4.89
N LEU A 253 25.21 12.89 -5.64
CA LEU A 253 25.03 11.44 -5.48
C LEU A 253 26.35 10.65 -5.54
N THR A 254 27.31 11.12 -6.34
CA THR A 254 28.56 10.41 -6.62
C THR A 254 29.73 10.81 -5.71
N ASP A 255 29.53 11.78 -4.80
CA ASP A 255 30.62 12.34 -4.00
C ASP A 255 31.06 11.40 -2.87
N TYR A 256 30.17 10.53 -2.37
CA TYR A 256 30.45 9.58 -1.29
C TYR A 256 29.97 8.16 -1.65
N SER A 257 30.85 7.17 -1.46
CA SER A 257 30.63 5.78 -1.89
C SER A 257 30.63 4.77 -0.74
N THR A 258 30.77 5.22 0.50
CA THR A 258 30.70 4.37 1.70
C THR A 258 29.88 5.05 2.78
N LYS A 259 29.24 4.25 3.66
CA LYS A 259 28.47 4.75 4.81
C LYS A 259 29.30 5.71 5.67
N ASP A 260 30.51 5.31 6.06
CA ASP A 260 31.37 6.12 6.93
C ASP A 260 31.65 7.50 6.33
N THR A 261 32.07 7.55 5.06
CA THR A 261 32.37 8.83 4.39
C THR A 261 31.13 9.70 4.20
N LEU A 262 29.98 9.08 3.95
CA LEU A 262 28.71 9.79 3.82
C LEU A 262 28.27 10.36 5.16
N HIS A 263 28.38 9.59 6.25
CA HIS A 263 27.98 10.03 7.59
C HIS A 263 28.87 11.16 8.10
N ASP A 264 30.18 11.09 7.86
CA ASP A 264 31.09 12.18 8.21
C ASP A 264 30.77 13.45 7.42
N ALA A 265 30.44 13.32 6.14
CA ALA A 265 29.99 14.44 5.33
C ALA A 265 28.70 15.07 5.86
N ILE A 266 27.69 14.24 6.19
CA ILE A 266 26.43 14.70 6.78
C ILE A 266 26.71 15.43 8.10
N ARG A 267 27.48 14.84 9.02
CA ARG A 267 27.83 15.47 10.31
C ARG A 267 28.49 16.85 10.12
N GLY A 268 29.32 16.99 9.08
CA GLY A 268 30.04 18.22 8.76
C GLY A 268 29.19 19.36 8.20
N ILE A 269 27.93 19.13 7.84
CA ILE A 269 27.05 20.17 7.29
C ILE A 269 26.72 21.21 8.36
N THR A 270 26.99 22.48 8.05
CA THR A 270 26.78 23.62 8.93
C THR A 270 25.40 24.23 8.75
N TYR A 271 24.74 24.57 9.87
CA TYR A 271 23.46 25.27 9.88
C TYR A 271 23.59 26.73 9.39
N GLY A 272 22.78 27.11 8.40
CA GLY A 272 22.81 28.46 7.79
C GLY A 272 21.82 29.48 8.37
N GLY A 273 20.61 29.05 8.77
CA GLY A 273 19.53 29.96 9.15
C GLY A 273 18.96 30.75 7.96
N GLY A 274 17.89 31.51 8.22
CA GLY A 274 17.25 32.38 7.21
C GLY A 274 15.74 32.16 7.10
N GLY A 275 15.16 32.56 5.97
CA GLY A 275 13.75 32.27 5.65
C GLY A 275 13.52 30.80 5.25
N THR A 276 12.33 30.48 4.77
CA THR A 276 11.91 29.11 4.42
C THR A 276 11.35 29.12 3.01
N ALA A 277 12.13 28.69 2.02
CA ALA A 277 11.77 28.75 0.59
C ALA A 277 11.66 27.35 -0.03
N ILE A 278 10.59 26.63 0.31
CA ILE A 278 10.36 25.24 -0.12
C ILE A 278 10.29 25.13 -1.65
N GLY A 279 9.56 26.03 -2.32
CA GLY A 279 9.47 25.99 -3.78
C GLY A 279 10.82 26.15 -4.49
N ARG A 280 11.79 26.86 -3.88
CA ARG A 280 13.16 26.92 -4.42
C ARG A 280 13.91 25.60 -4.20
N ALA A 281 13.69 24.95 -3.06
CA ALA A 281 14.28 23.65 -2.76
C ALA A 281 13.82 22.58 -3.76
N LEU A 282 12.52 22.56 -4.08
CA LEU A 282 11.95 21.66 -5.09
C LEU A 282 12.48 21.95 -6.49
N GLU A 283 12.69 23.22 -6.83
CA GLU A 283 13.28 23.59 -8.11
C GLU A 283 14.75 23.16 -8.20
N THR A 284 15.55 23.38 -7.16
CA THR A 284 16.94 22.87 -7.09
C THR A 284 16.99 21.36 -7.12
N LEU A 285 16.06 20.66 -6.44
CA LEU A 285 15.92 19.21 -6.54
C LEU A 285 15.65 18.78 -7.99
N ARG A 286 14.73 19.47 -8.69
CA ARG A 286 14.40 19.21 -10.10
C ARG A 286 15.61 19.36 -11.01
N THR A 287 16.35 20.47 -10.88
CA THR A 287 17.40 20.83 -11.83
C THR A 287 18.77 20.26 -11.50
N GLU A 288 19.10 20.11 -10.23
CA GLU A 288 20.46 19.85 -9.74
C GLU A 288 20.55 18.68 -8.74
N GLY A 289 19.44 18.26 -8.13
CA GLY A 289 19.48 17.30 -7.01
C GLY A 289 19.96 15.90 -7.37
N PHE A 290 19.76 15.47 -8.61
CA PHE A 290 20.12 14.14 -9.11
C PHE A 290 21.35 14.15 -10.03
N VAL A 291 22.21 15.17 -9.92
CA VAL A 291 23.45 15.23 -10.70
C VAL A 291 24.34 14.03 -10.36
N GLY A 292 24.78 13.34 -11.41
CA GLY A 292 25.55 12.09 -11.28
C GLY A 292 24.69 10.84 -11.03
N GLY A 293 23.37 11.00 -10.94
CA GLY A 293 22.42 9.90 -10.82
C GLY A 293 22.38 9.02 -12.06
N ARG A 294 21.95 7.78 -11.86
CA ARG A 294 21.93 6.73 -12.89
C ARG A 294 20.75 6.87 -13.85
N ASN A 295 19.68 7.56 -13.43
CA ASN A 295 18.51 7.91 -14.24
C ASN A 295 18.06 6.75 -15.16
N ASN A 296 17.94 5.56 -14.59
CA ASN A 296 17.54 4.35 -15.29
C ASN A 296 16.49 3.58 -14.46
N PHE A 297 15.73 2.71 -15.15
CA PHE A 297 14.59 2.01 -14.55
C PHE A 297 14.94 1.11 -13.36
N ASP A 298 16.19 0.64 -13.28
CA ASP A 298 16.66 -0.24 -12.20
C ASP A 298 17.05 0.51 -10.92
N THR A 299 17.09 1.85 -10.97
CA THR A 299 17.50 2.72 -9.86
C THR A 299 16.47 3.82 -9.63
N PRO A 300 15.58 3.69 -8.62
CA PRO A 300 14.62 4.74 -8.29
C PRO A 300 15.30 6.02 -7.80
N GLU A 301 14.74 7.16 -8.22
CA GLU A 301 15.03 8.47 -7.64
C GLU A 301 14.09 8.75 -6.47
N VAL A 302 14.65 9.01 -5.29
CA VAL A 302 13.91 9.31 -4.07
C VAL A 302 14.36 10.63 -3.50
N ALA A 303 13.41 11.48 -3.12
CA ALA A 303 13.67 12.70 -2.38
C ALA A 303 12.99 12.64 -1.01
N ILE A 304 13.72 13.03 0.04
CA ILE A 304 13.19 13.14 1.39
C ILE A 304 13.29 14.60 1.79
N VAL A 305 12.14 15.29 1.76
CA VAL A 305 12.02 16.70 2.09
C VAL A 305 11.64 16.82 3.56
N VAL A 306 12.50 17.45 4.36
CA VAL A 306 12.26 17.67 5.79
C VAL A 306 12.11 19.16 6.06
N THR A 307 10.98 19.58 6.62
CA THR A 307 10.67 20.98 6.91
C THR A 307 10.08 21.18 8.31
N TYR A 308 10.39 22.31 8.95
CA TYR A 308 9.88 22.68 10.28
C TYR A 308 8.80 23.78 10.22
N GLY A 309 8.55 24.35 9.04
CA GLY A 309 7.61 25.45 8.88
C GLY A 309 7.06 25.61 7.47
N GLN A 310 6.23 26.63 7.30
CA GLN A 310 5.59 26.98 6.04
C GLN A 310 6.52 27.79 5.13
N THR A 311 6.33 27.65 3.81
CA THR A 311 7.00 28.52 2.86
C THR A 311 6.67 30.00 3.15
N ASN A 312 7.69 30.84 3.20
CA ASN A 312 7.54 32.29 3.43
C ASN A 312 8.36 33.15 2.46
N ALA A 313 9.00 32.51 1.48
CA ALA A 313 9.81 33.17 0.48
C ALA A 313 9.92 32.35 -0.82
N GLY A 314 10.13 33.03 -1.94
CA GLY A 314 10.51 32.40 -3.19
C GLY A 314 9.33 31.99 -4.08
N ILE A 315 9.41 30.79 -4.63
CA ILE A 315 8.47 30.25 -5.62
C ILE A 315 7.34 29.55 -4.87
N ASP A 316 6.12 29.63 -5.42
CA ASP A 316 4.98 28.88 -4.92
C ASP A 316 5.26 27.37 -4.89
N THR A 317 5.02 26.74 -3.74
CA THR A 317 5.34 25.32 -3.49
C THR A 317 4.58 24.39 -4.43
N SER A 318 3.31 24.68 -4.72
CA SER A 318 2.48 23.90 -5.64
C SER A 318 3.06 23.91 -7.06
N THR A 319 3.41 25.10 -7.55
CA THR A 319 4.00 25.27 -8.88
C THR A 319 5.33 24.51 -9.01
N ALA A 320 6.19 24.59 -8.00
CA ALA A 320 7.49 23.91 -8.03
C ALA A 320 7.34 22.38 -7.93
N ALA A 321 6.42 21.89 -7.10
CA ALA A 321 6.12 20.47 -6.99
C ALA A 321 5.54 19.89 -8.29
N ASP A 322 4.65 20.64 -8.97
CA ASP A 322 4.12 20.23 -10.28
C ASP A 322 5.18 20.18 -11.37
N ASN A 323 6.11 21.15 -11.37
CA ASN A 323 7.25 21.12 -12.30
C ASN A 323 8.17 19.93 -12.01
N LEU A 324 8.46 19.64 -10.74
CA LEU A 324 9.26 18.49 -10.34
C LEU A 324 8.62 17.19 -10.84
N ARG A 325 7.32 16.98 -10.58
CA ARG A 325 6.58 15.80 -11.04
C ARG A 325 6.51 15.67 -12.56
N ARG A 326 6.40 16.80 -13.27
CA ARG A 326 6.34 16.82 -14.73
C ARG A 326 7.66 16.39 -15.36
N ASP A 327 8.78 16.83 -14.79
CA ASP A 327 10.10 16.73 -15.41
C ASP A 327 10.94 15.56 -14.87
N ARG A 328 10.60 15.03 -13.70
CA ARG A 328 11.31 13.95 -13.01
C ARG A 328 10.33 12.90 -12.49
N ASN A 329 10.71 11.64 -12.60
CA ASN A 329 9.99 10.53 -11.99
C ASN A 329 10.54 10.24 -10.58
N VAL A 330 10.45 11.23 -9.70
CA VAL A 330 11.00 11.16 -8.35
C VAL A 330 9.91 10.85 -7.31
N ASN A 331 10.18 9.92 -6.41
CA ASN A 331 9.34 9.66 -5.25
C ASN A 331 9.69 10.64 -4.13
N VAL A 332 8.76 11.51 -3.76
CA VAL A 332 8.99 12.56 -2.76
C VAL A 332 8.28 12.21 -1.46
N PHE A 333 9.06 12.01 -0.40
CA PHE A 333 8.59 11.91 0.98
C PHE A 333 8.66 13.30 1.63
N ALA A 334 7.58 13.74 2.24
CA ALA A 334 7.51 15.02 2.94
C ALA A 334 7.38 14.80 4.45
N VAL A 335 8.36 15.27 5.21
CA VAL A 335 8.43 15.12 6.66
C VAL A 335 8.32 16.50 7.29
N GLY A 336 7.18 16.76 7.94
CA GLY A 336 6.99 17.92 8.79
C GLY A 336 7.45 17.63 10.21
N VAL A 337 8.21 18.55 10.79
CA VAL A 337 8.66 18.45 12.18
C VAL A 337 8.08 19.60 13.00
N GLY A 338 7.44 19.25 14.12
CA GLY A 338 6.84 20.17 15.07
C GLY A 338 5.46 20.68 14.63
N THR A 339 4.93 21.64 15.39
CA THR A 339 3.54 22.12 15.27
C THR A 339 3.36 23.28 14.28
N GLY A 340 4.45 23.79 13.70
CA GLY A 340 4.44 24.95 12.78
C GLY A 340 4.25 24.59 11.30
N VAL A 341 4.05 23.31 10.99
CA VAL A 341 3.98 22.81 9.62
C VAL A 341 2.55 22.80 9.08
N ASP A 342 2.36 23.26 7.85
CA ASP A 342 1.09 23.11 7.13
C ASP A 342 1.01 21.73 6.48
N THR A 343 0.06 20.92 6.95
CA THR A 343 -0.16 19.56 6.44
C THR A 343 -0.66 19.55 5.01
N ALA A 344 -1.37 20.59 4.56
CA ALA A 344 -1.76 20.74 3.16
C ALA A 344 -0.55 21.03 2.28
N GLU A 345 0.39 21.86 2.75
CA GLU A 345 1.64 22.10 2.03
C GLU A 345 2.51 20.84 1.95
N LEU A 346 2.59 20.05 3.02
CA LEU A 346 3.27 18.73 2.98
C LEU A 346 2.65 17.78 1.95
N ALA A 347 1.32 17.71 1.89
CA ALA A 347 0.62 16.89 0.91
C ALA A 347 0.88 17.37 -0.53
N ILE A 348 1.07 18.68 -0.73
CA ILE A 348 1.48 19.26 -2.02
C ILE A 348 2.94 18.95 -2.35
N ILE A 349 3.81 18.73 -1.37
CA ILE A 349 5.21 18.36 -1.60
C ILE A 349 5.34 16.87 -1.92
N ALA A 350 4.67 16.02 -1.13
CA ALA A 350 4.75 14.57 -1.27
C ALA A 350 4.24 14.10 -2.64
N SER A 351 4.84 13.06 -3.19
CA SER A 351 4.26 12.38 -4.35
C SER A 351 3.04 11.55 -3.91
N ALA A 352 1.99 11.48 -4.74
CA ALA A 352 0.84 10.63 -4.47
C ALA A 352 1.27 9.16 -4.43
N GLY A 353 1.05 8.49 -3.30
CA GLY A 353 1.22 7.04 -3.19
C GLY A 353 0.17 6.31 -4.02
N ILE A 354 0.34 5.00 -4.19
CA ILE A 354 -0.61 4.14 -4.92
C ILE A 354 -2.00 4.13 -4.23
N GLU A 355 -2.06 4.38 -2.91
CA GLU A 355 -3.30 4.45 -2.13
C GLU A 355 -3.68 5.91 -1.77
N SER A 356 -2.73 6.71 -1.29
CA SER A 356 -2.92 8.12 -0.89
C SER A 356 -1.59 8.90 -0.79
N THR A 357 -1.63 10.24 -0.70
CA THR A 357 -0.47 11.06 -0.28
C THR A 357 -0.12 10.86 1.19
N GLN A 358 -1.08 10.39 2.01
CA GLN A 358 -0.95 10.25 3.45
C GLN A 358 0.19 9.30 3.86
N ASP A 359 0.53 8.32 3.01
CA ASP A 359 1.61 7.35 3.24
C ASP A 359 3.02 7.95 3.08
N ARG A 360 3.12 9.09 2.39
CA ARG A 360 4.40 9.78 2.11
C ARG A 360 4.50 11.14 2.82
N THR A 361 3.49 11.50 3.60
CA THR A 361 3.53 12.64 4.52
C THR A 361 3.68 12.15 5.95
N GLN A 362 4.65 12.66 6.69
CA GLN A 362 4.82 12.34 8.11
C GLN A 362 4.92 13.61 8.93
N LEU A 363 4.17 13.68 10.02
CA LEU A 363 4.29 14.72 11.03
C LEU A 363 4.93 14.13 12.27
N ILE A 364 6.05 14.71 12.68
CA ILE A 364 6.77 14.27 13.86
C ILE A 364 6.64 15.37 14.92
N ASP A 365 6.08 15.04 16.08
CA ASP A 365 5.91 16.00 17.18
C ASP A 365 7.24 16.22 17.92
N GLY A 366 8.14 16.95 17.27
CA GLY A 366 9.53 17.10 17.68
C GLY A 366 10.36 15.82 17.45
N PHE A 367 11.66 15.88 17.69
CA PHE A 367 12.53 14.71 17.51
C PHE A 367 12.51 13.81 18.75
N ILE A 368 11.52 12.93 18.83
CA ILE A 368 11.40 11.86 19.83
C ILE A 368 11.81 10.54 19.18
N ASP A 369 12.74 9.80 19.80
CA ASP A 369 13.46 8.66 19.19
C ASP A 369 12.55 7.54 18.62
N ASN A 370 11.36 7.30 19.19
CA ASN A 370 10.45 6.25 18.74
C ASN A 370 9.81 6.52 17.36
N GLN A 371 9.68 7.78 16.91
CA GLN A 371 9.07 8.10 15.61
C GLN A 371 10.07 7.96 14.44
N LEU A 372 11.39 7.95 14.72
CA LEU A 372 12.43 7.87 13.71
C LEU A 372 12.54 6.47 13.10
N ASN A 373 12.40 5.41 13.91
CA ASN A 373 12.44 4.02 13.43
C ASN A 373 11.26 3.69 12.49
N ILE A 374 10.09 4.28 12.75
CA ILE A 374 8.90 4.14 11.90
C ILE A 374 9.15 4.82 10.55
N LEU A 375 9.66 6.05 10.56
CA LEU A 375 9.95 6.78 9.34
C LEU A 375 10.99 6.06 8.46
N GLN A 376 12.04 5.49 9.07
CA GLN A 376 13.04 4.68 8.36
C GLN A 376 12.41 3.47 7.67
N GLN A 377 11.55 2.73 8.39
CA GLN A 377 10.87 1.55 7.82
C GLN A 377 9.91 1.93 6.71
N LEU A 378 9.14 3.01 6.89
CA LEU A 378 8.20 3.52 5.88
C LEU A 378 8.93 3.97 4.62
N ILE A 379 9.97 4.80 4.75
CA ILE A 379 10.75 5.30 3.60
C ILE A 379 11.36 4.12 2.86
N ARG A 380 11.95 3.14 3.57
CA ARG A 380 12.52 1.96 2.94
C ARG A 380 11.45 1.11 2.24
N ALA A 381 10.39 0.72 2.94
CA ALA A 381 9.33 -0.13 2.38
C ALA A 381 8.68 0.53 1.16
N ARG A 382 8.38 1.82 1.24
CA ARG A 382 7.73 2.56 0.16
C ARG A 382 8.68 2.86 -0.99
N THR A 383 9.96 3.17 -0.72
CA THR A 383 11.01 3.27 -1.76
C THR A 383 11.13 1.96 -2.53
N CYS A 384 11.16 0.83 -1.82
CA CYS A 384 11.23 -0.51 -2.42
C CYS A 384 9.97 -0.82 -3.26
N PHE A 385 8.79 -0.57 -2.71
CA PHE A 385 7.51 -0.77 -3.38
C PHE A 385 7.40 0.10 -4.65
N ASP A 386 7.72 1.40 -4.56
CA ASP A 386 7.65 2.35 -5.68
C ASP A 386 8.70 2.12 -6.75
N ALA A 387 9.85 1.56 -6.39
CA ALA A 387 10.89 1.22 -7.34
C ALA A 387 10.56 -0.03 -8.17
N MET A 388 9.77 -0.94 -7.59
CA MET A 388 9.09 -2.01 -8.33
C MET A 388 7.92 -1.48 -9.17
N PHE A 389 7.55 -0.21 -8.97
CA PHE A 389 6.37 0.49 -9.49
C PHE A 389 6.66 1.81 -10.17
N SER A 390 7.86 2.00 -10.72
CA SER A 390 8.27 3.25 -11.37
C SER A 390 7.54 3.48 -12.70
N ASP A 391 6.22 3.56 -12.63
CA ASP A 391 5.30 4.22 -13.53
C ASP A 391 4.30 4.93 -12.61
N ASN A 392 4.37 6.27 -12.60
CA ASN A 392 3.34 7.18 -12.10
C ASN A 392 1.93 6.59 -12.27
N LEU A 393 0.99 6.81 -11.34
CA LEU A 393 -0.45 6.63 -11.58
C LEU A 393 -0.79 7.05 -13.02
N GLN A 394 -0.95 6.05 -13.91
CA GLN A 394 -1.21 6.30 -15.32
C GLN A 394 -2.72 6.31 -15.49
N SER A 395 -3.26 7.42 -15.98
CA SER A 395 -4.54 7.37 -16.68
C SER A 395 -4.44 6.28 -17.77
N ILE A 396 -5.56 5.58 -18.03
CA ILE A 396 -5.65 4.45 -18.99
C ILE A 396 -4.93 4.75 -20.33
N GLU A 397 -4.88 6.02 -20.74
CA GLU A 397 -4.19 6.47 -21.95
C GLU A 397 -2.66 6.28 -21.97
N ARG A 398 -1.99 5.94 -20.85
CA ARG A 398 -0.52 5.87 -20.74
C ARG A 398 0.08 4.49 -20.54
N LEU A 399 -0.70 3.42 -20.36
CA LEU A 399 -0.22 2.03 -20.55
C LEU A 399 0.01 1.81 -22.06
N ASN A 400 0.96 2.57 -22.63
CA ASN A 400 1.37 2.55 -24.01
C ASN A 400 2.68 1.80 -24.10
N ALA A 401 2.55 0.52 -24.43
CA ALA A 401 3.59 -0.35 -24.93
C ALA A 401 4.95 -0.30 -24.18
N ALA A 402 4.95 -0.45 -22.86
CA ALA A 402 6.18 -0.64 -22.11
C ALA A 402 6.54 -2.14 -22.11
N ASN A 403 7.75 -2.49 -22.56
CA ASN A 403 8.28 -3.83 -22.30
C ASN A 403 8.69 -3.86 -20.82
N VAL A 404 7.94 -4.60 -20.02
CA VAL A 404 8.21 -4.78 -18.60
C VAL A 404 8.92 -6.12 -18.43
N SER A 405 10.06 -6.11 -17.73
CA SER A 405 10.75 -7.33 -17.34
C SER A 405 10.45 -7.63 -15.88
N ILE A 406 9.86 -8.80 -15.61
CA ILE A 406 9.60 -9.30 -14.26
C ILE A 406 10.43 -10.56 -14.03
N PRO A 407 11.40 -10.53 -13.12
CA PRO A 407 12.11 -11.74 -12.74
C PRO A 407 11.24 -12.67 -11.89
N GLU A 408 11.60 -13.95 -11.82
CA GLU A 408 10.83 -14.99 -11.13
C GLU A 408 10.47 -14.61 -9.69
N GLY A 409 9.21 -14.75 -9.27
CA GLY A 409 8.78 -14.45 -7.90
C GLY A 409 8.58 -12.97 -7.58
N VAL A 410 8.80 -12.06 -8.56
CA VAL A 410 8.43 -10.65 -8.42
C VAL A 410 6.97 -10.45 -8.78
N THR A 411 6.31 -9.69 -7.91
CA THR A 411 4.91 -9.29 -8.04
C THR A 411 4.80 -7.78 -8.26
N VAL A 412 4.04 -7.39 -9.27
CA VAL A 412 3.83 -5.98 -9.67
C VAL A 412 2.34 -5.61 -9.58
N HIS A 413 1.92 -4.88 -8.52
CA HIS A 413 0.62 -4.18 -8.26
C HIS A 413 0.30 -2.84 -8.99
N VAL A 414 -0.29 -2.87 -10.18
CA VAL A 414 -0.73 -1.66 -10.91
C VAL A 414 -2.14 -1.24 -10.48
N ALA A 415 -2.31 0.01 -10.04
CA ALA A 415 -3.63 0.62 -9.84
C ALA A 415 -4.09 1.32 -11.13
N VAL A 416 -5.29 0.98 -11.61
CA VAL A 416 -5.88 1.54 -12.83
C VAL A 416 -7.26 2.12 -12.51
N GLU A 417 -7.47 3.39 -12.87
CA GLU A 417 -8.82 3.98 -12.85
C GLU A 417 -9.61 3.39 -14.03
N CYS A 418 -10.75 2.75 -13.77
CA CYS A 418 -11.61 2.24 -14.84
C CYS A 418 -12.53 3.33 -15.39
N PRO A 419 -12.67 3.46 -16.72
CA PRO A 419 -13.55 4.45 -17.32
C PRO A 419 -14.99 3.91 -17.35
N LEU A 420 -15.96 4.78 -17.62
CA LEU A 420 -17.38 4.37 -17.75
C LEU A 420 -17.60 3.26 -18.78
N GLU A 421 -16.75 3.19 -19.81
CA GLU A 421 -16.85 2.26 -20.93
C GLU A 421 -16.08 0.95 -20.72
N GLY A 422 -15.51 0.73 -19.53
CA GLY A 422 -14.70 -0.44 -19.21
C GLY A 422 -13.27 -0.38 -19.75
N LEU A 423 -12.47 -1.38 -19.38
CA LEU A 423 -11.03 -1.41 -19.64
C LEU A 423 -10.65 -2.60 -20.52
N THR A 424 -10.02 -2.36 -21.68
CA THR A 424 -9.43 -3.43 -22.48
C THR A 424 -7.93 -3.52 -22.18
N VAL A 425 -7.49 -4.67 -21.68
CA VAL A 425 -6.08 -4.98 -21.43
C VAL A 425 -5.56 -5.94 -22.52
N ASN A 426 -4.53 -5.52 -23.24
CA ASN A 426 -3.75 -6.37 -24.15
C ASN A 426 -2.40 -6.65 -23.50
N ALA A 427 -2.05 -7.93 -23.43
CA ALA A 427 -0.82 -8.38 -22.81
C ALA A 427 -0.13 -9.43 -23.69
N CYS A 428 1.12 -9.17 -24.05
CA CYS A 428 1.92 -10.01 -24.95
C CYS A 428 3.20 -10.48 -24.27
N GLY A 429 3.38 -11.79 -24.11
CA GLY A 429 4.60 -12.39 -23.56
C GLY A 429 5.68 -12.51 -24.62
N ARG A 430 6.90 -12.08 -24.30
CA ARG A 430 8.10 -12.25 -25.13
C ARG A 430 8.93 -13.44 -24.68
N THR A 431 9.19 -13.53 -23.37
CA THR A 431 9.97 -14.61 -22.76
C THR A 431 9.31 -15.07 -21.46
N GLY A 432 9.50 -16.34 -21.12
CA GLY A 432 8.96 -16.94 -19.90
C GLY A 432 7.43 -17.04 -19.87
N THR A 433 6.87 -17.13 -18.67
CA THR A 433 5.43 -17.14 -18.45
C THR A 433 5.09 -16.16 -17.34
N THR A 434 4.00 -15.45 -17.52
CA THR A 434 3.53 -14.41 -16.58
C THR A 434 2.07 -14.62 -16.28
N ILE A 435 1.69 -14.42 -15.01
CA ILE A 435 0.31 -14.47 -14.57
C ILE A 435 -0.14 -13.06 -14.20
N LEU A 436 -1.31 -12.66 -14.67
CA LEU A 436 -1.96 -11.41 -14.29
C LEU A 436 -3.18 -11.73 -13.46
N TYR A 437 -3.28 -11.13 -12.28
CA TYR A 437 -4.46 -11.18 -11.42
C TYR A 437 -5.09 -9.80 -11.38
N PHE A 438 -6.40 -9.71 -11.56
CA PHE A 438 -7.15 -8.45 -11.42
C PHE A 438 -8.20 -8.59 -10.34
N SER A 439 -8.35 -7.55 -9.54
CA SER A 439 -9.40 -7.46 -8.52
C SER A 439 -9.72 -6.00 -8.22
N ARG A 440 -10.89 -5.79 -7.62
CA ARG A 440 -11.25 -4.52 -6.97
C ARG A 440 -10.54 -4.32 -5.63
N SER A 441 -10.06 -5.39 -5.00
CA SER A 441 -9.21 -5.33 -3.80
C SER A 441 -7.80 -4.88 -4.18
N SER A 442 -7.10 -4.18 -3.28
CA SER A 442 -5.88 -3.43 -3.56
C SER A 442 -4.68 -4.27 -4.02
N SER A 443 -4.67 -5.56 -3.68
CA SER A 443 -3.55 -6.46 -3.95
C SER A 443 -4.06 -7.84 -4.42
N PRO A 444 -4.55 -7.97 -5.66
CA PRO A 444 -4.94 -9.27 -6.19
C PRO A 444 -3.75 -10.23 -6.20
N ASN A 445 -4.00 -11.52 -6.03
CA ASN A 445 -2.96 -12.55 -6.05
C ASN A 445 -3.59 -13.92 -6.30
N SER A 446 -2.81 -15.01 -6.21
CA SER A 446 -3.29 -16.37 -6.39
C SER A 446 -4.39 -16.82 -5.40
N ALA A 447 -4.56 -16.10 -4.29
CA ALA A 447 -5.56 -16.35 -3.26
C ALA A 447 -6.80 -15.45 -3.35
N ASN A 448 -6.73 -14.30 -4.03
CA ASN A 448 -7.86 -13.38 -4.16
C ASN A 448 -7.81 -12.65 -5.51
N TYR A 449 -8.71 -13.01 -6.43
CA TYR A 449 -8.81 -12.38 -7.74
C TYR A 449 -10.21 -12.51 -8.34
N GLU A 450 -10.58 -11.56 -9.19
CA GLU A 450 -11.80 -11.64 -10.00
C GLU A 450 -11.52 -12.19 -11.39
N ILE A 451 -10.35 -11.84 -11.94
CA ILE A 451 -9.93 -12.24 -13.28
C ILE A 451 -8.47 -12.66 -13.24
N ILE A 452 -8.13 -13.73 -13.98
CA ILE A 452 -6.77 -14.23 -14.11
C ILE A 452 -6.40 -14.49 -15.57
N PHE A 453 -5.19 -14.10 -15.96
CA PHE A 453 -4.59 -14.47 -17.25
C PHE A 453 -3.26 -15.14 -17.06
N THR A 454 -3.02 -16.19 -17.81
CA THR A 454 -1.68 -16.74 -18.01
C THR A 454 -1.23 -16.39 -19.42
N ILE A 455 -0.06 -15.76 -19.52
CA ILE A 455 0.57 -15.35 -20.77
C ILE A 455 1.86 -16.13 -20.91
N MET A 456 1.90 -17.02 -21.90
CA MET A 456 3.10 -17.76 -22.24
C MET A 456 3.96 -16.99 -23.25
N ALA A 457 5.25 -17.30 -23.31
CA ALA A 457 6.16 -16.76 -24.30
C ALA A 457 5.60 -16.87 -25.73
N GLY A 458 5.61 -15.76 -26.46
CA GLY A 458 5.10 -15.67 -27.83
C GLY A 458 3.57 -15.55 -27.95
N GLN A 459 2.83 -15.49 -26.84
CA GLN A 459 1.38 -15.32 -26.87
C GLN A 459 0.95 -13.90 -26.53
N CYS A 460 -0.12 -13.45 -27.17
CA CYS A 460 -0.85 -12.24 -26.81
C CYS A 460 -2.26 -12.60 -26.38
N ARG A 461 -2.75 -11.99 -25.30
CA ARG A 461 -4.14 -12.07 -24.86
C ARG A 461 -4.74 -10.67 -24.76
N ASN A 462 -6.00 -10.56 -25.18
CA ASN A 462 -6.83 -9.38 -24.98
C ASN A 462 -7.94 -9.74 -23.99
N THR A 463 -8.28 -8.82 -23.11
CA THR A 463 -9.42 -8.98 -22.21
C THR A 463 -10.09 -7.65 -21.99
N TYR A 464 -11.41 -7.67 -22.09
CA TYR A 464 -12.26 -6.60 -21.62
C TYR A 464 -12.65 -6.85 -20.16
N ILE A 465 -12.45 -5.85 -19.31
CA ILE A 465 -12.82 -5.85 -17.90
C ILE A 465 -13.97 -4.86 -17.75
N ASP A 466 -15.15 -5.38 -17.41
CA ASP A 466 -16.32 -4.58 -17.08
C ASP A 466 -16.26 -4.18 -15.61
N CYS A 467 -15.72 -2.99 -15.35
CA CYS A 467 -15.48 -2.52 -14.00
C CYS A 467 -16.48 -1.48 -13.52
N VAL A 468 -17.19 -0.75 -14.38
CA VAL A 468 -17.99 0.44 -13.99
C VAL A 468 -17.02 1.48 -13.34
N PRO A 469 -17.28 2.79 -13.15
CA PRO A 469 -16.19 3.72 -12.78
C PRO A 469 -15.72 3.46 -11.35
N MET A 470 -14.67 2.64 -11.21
CA MET A 470 -14.04 2.22 -9.97
C MET A 470 -12.56 1.90 -10.22
N ARG A 471 -11.76 1.83 -9.14
CA ARG A 471 -10.37 1.38 -9.26
C ARG A 471 -10.32 -0.14 -9.40
N ILE A 472 -9.48 -0.60 -10.31
CA ILE A 472 -9.04 -2.00 -10.38
C ILE A 472 -7.55 -2.02 -10.05
N PHE A 473 -7.15 -3.07 -9.37
CA PHE A 473 -5.75 -3.39 -9.14
C PHE A 473 -5.39 -4.61 -9.98
N MET A 474 -4.15 -4.62 -10.45
CA MET A 474 -3.59 -5.70 -11.24
C MET A 474 -2.27 -6.13 -10.62
N THR A 475 -2.08 -7.42 -10.44
CA THR A 475 -0.85 -8.02 -9.96
C THR A 475 -0.24 -8.84 -11.07
N VAL A 476 1.00 -8.57 -11.42
CA VAL A 476 1.75 -9.34 -12.41
C VAL A 476 2.80 -10.20 -11.72
N GLU A 477 2.73 -11.52 -11.91
CA GLU A 477 3.63 -12.50 -11.31
C GLU A 477 4.46 -13.20 -12.41
N GLY A 478 5.78 -13.16 -12.29
CA GLY A 478 6.70 -13.87 -13.18
C GLY A 478 7.01 -15.28 -12.67
N ILE A 479 6.83 -16.32 -13.50
CA ILE A 479 7.04 -17.72 -13.09
C ILE A 479 8.30 -18.38 -13.68
N ALA A 480 9.15 -17.62 -14.38
CA ALA A 480 10.46 -18.10 -14.87
C ALA A 480 11.57 -17.05 -14.67
N GLU A 481 12.84 -17.48 -14.75
CA GLU A 481 14.03 -16.66 -14.44
C GLU A 481 14.08 -15.29 -15.15
N THR A 482 13.60 -15.20 -16.40
CA THR A 482 13.49 -13.94 -17.15
C THR A 482 12.16 -13.88 -17.90
N ASN A 483 11.20 -13.10 -17.40
CA ASN A 483 9.96 -12.83 -18.11
C ASN A 483 9.99 -11.40 -18.67
N GLU A 484 9.71 -11.28 -19.95
CA GLU A 484 9.45 -9.99 -20.60
C GLU A 484 8.04 -10.03 -21.16
N TYR A 485 7.23 -9.03 -20.84
CA TYR A 485 5.90 -8.87 -21.41
C TYR A 485 5.66 -7.41 -21.77
N ASN A 486 4.76 -7.21 -22.73
CA ASN A 486 4.27 -5.91 -23.09
C ASN A 486 2.82 -5.81 -22.64
N LEU A 487 2.50 -4.79 -21.84
CA LEU A 487 1.16 -4.53 -21.36
C LEU A 487 0.66 -3.21 -21.92
N THR A 488 -0.54 -3.24 -22.49
CA THR A 488 -1.26 -2.04 -22.89
C THR A 488 -2.68 -2.09 -22.36
N ALA A 489 -3.17 -0.96 -21.86
CA ALA A 489 -4.56 -0.82 -21.47
C ALA A 489 -5.16 0.35 -22.25
N MET A 490 -6.38 0.17 -22.73
CA MET A 490 -7.09 1.17 -23.53
C MET A 490 -8.53 1.25 -23.04
N THR A 491 -9.10 2.44 -23.12
CA THR A 491 -10.51 2.68 -22.81
C THR A 491 -11.40 1.98 -23.83
N GLY A 492 -12.35 1.18 -23.35
CA GLY A 492 -13.67 1.00 -23.96
C GLY A 492 -13.82 0.54 -25.41
N ASP A 493 -12.78 0.06 -26.11
CA ASP A 493 -13.00 -0.38 -27.50
C ASP A 493 -13.24 -1.90 -27.64
N ILE A 494 -14.52 -2.27 -27.62
CA ILE A 494 -15.05 -3.59 -28.02
C ILE A 494 -14.62 -3.94 -29.47
N SER A 495 -14.17 -3.00 -30.29
CA SER A 495 -13.79 -3.24 -31.70
C SER A 495 -12.63 -4.22 -31.87
N THR A 496 -11.83 -4.48 -30.83
CA THR A 496 -10.73 -5.47 -30.86
C THR A 496 -11.17 -6.90 -30.55
N LEU A 497 -12.45 -7.15 -30.27
CA LEU A 497 -13.05 -8.51 -30.27
C LEU A 497 -13.35 -9.04 -31.70
N GLN A 498 -12.68 -8.52 -32.74
CA GLN A 498 -12.66 -9.18 -34.05
C GLN A 498 -11.77 -10.43 -33.98
N GLY A 499 -12.36 -11.54 -33.52
CA GLY A 499 -11.70 -12.84 -33.59
C GLY A 499 -12.35 -14.00 -32.86
N MET A 500 -13.53 -13.87 -32.25
CA MET A 500 -14.19 -15.00 -31.56
C MET A 500 -15.72 -15.00 -31.79
N CYS A 501 -16.13 -15.57 -32.93
CA CYS A 501 -17.35 -16.36 -33.08
C CYS A 501 -16.95 -17.72 -33.66
#